data_AF-A0A4Y2L8U6-F1
#
_entry.id   AF-A0A4Y2L8U6-F1
#
_cell.length_a   1.000
_cell.length_b   1.000
_cell.length_c   1.000
_cell.angle_alpha   90.00
_cell.angle_beta   90.00
_cell.angle_gamma   90.00
#
_symmetry.space_group_name_H-M   'P 1'
#
loop_
_entity.id
_entity.type
_entity.pdbx_description
1 polymer ?
#
loop_
_entity_poly.entity_id
_entity_poly.type
_entity_poly.pdbx_seq_one_letter_code
_entity_poly.pdbx_strand_id
1 'polypeptide(L)'
;MLSMNLVYHHLQHSALSIDNIEIKIQQKNDNLSGPKYHEAKALLKVFEAWNIWNRFTYIYVIEFQKRGLPHAHILLTLDSESKIRTKDDIDKFVSAELPDPCSDLRLFQIVTKCMVHGPCGTININSPCMRDGQCCKSFQKQFKDDTEENVNGYPIYRRRATEPVQVGKYSIDNRWVVPYNPWLLKKCNAHINVEVCASVKSVKYLYKYVYKGHDAASVKIQKEGALDHDEILSFVEGRYVSTPEAMWRLNEFNLSHKSHHTVVRLAVHLPQQQPIVYQDGQEAQAIERAALRKITLTSWFELNKNDPSAHNISYS
;
A
#
# COMPACT_ATOMS: atom_id res chain seq x y z
N MET A 1 -20.76 -27.65 4.02
CA MET A 1 -19.72 -27.34 5.03
C MET A 1 -18.36 -27.92 4.59
N LEU A 2 -17.99 -27.75 3.32
CA LEU A 2 -16.81 -28.40 2.69
C LEU A 2 -16.06 -27.50 1.69
N SER A 3 -16.25 -26.18 1.72
CA SER A 3 -15.63 -25.25 0.73
C SER A 3 -14.66 -24.22 1.32
N MET A 4 -14.44 -24.18 2.64
CA MET A 4 -13.44 -23.30 3.25
C MET A 4 -12.04 -23.92 3.37
N ASN A 5 -11.91 -25.25 3.30
CA ASN A 5 -10.62 -25.93 3.50
C ASN A 5 -9.73 -25.96 2.25
N LEU A 6 -10.29 -26.03 1.02
CA LEU A 6 -9.46 -26.08 -0.19
C LEU A 6 -8.80 -24.73 -0.55
N VAL A 7 -9.50 -23.61 -0.32
CA VAL A 7 -8.91 -22.27 -0.54
C VAL A 7 -7.79 -22.01 0.48
N TYR A 8 -7.95 -22.50 1.71
CA TYR A 8 -6.91 -22.39 2.75
C TYR A 8 -5.68 -23.25 2.43
N HIS A 9 -5.87 -24.49 1.95
CA HIS A 9 -4.76 -25.40 1.64
C HIS A 9 -3.96 -24.96 0.40
N HIS A 10 -4.61 -24.42 -0.64
CA HIS A 10 -3.90 -23.97 -1.84
C HIS A 10 -3.15 -22.64 -1.65
N LEU A 11 -3.67 -21.75 -0.80
CA LEU A 11 -2.94 -20.56 -0.37
C LEU A 11 -1.75 -20.92 0.54
N GLN A 12 -1.82 -21.98 1.35
CA GLN A 12 -0.67 -22.40 2.17
C GLN A 12 0.52 -22.89 1.33
N HIS A 13 0.30 -23.55 0.19
CA HIS A 13 1.41 -24.06 -0.63
C HIS A 13 2.02 -23.00 -1.57
N SER A 14 1.29 -21.93 -1.91
CA SER A 14 1.79 -20.81 -2.73
C SER A 14 2.28 -19.61 -1.89
N ALA A 15 1.86 -19.50 -0.62
CA ALA A 15 2.30 -18.44 0.30
C ALA A 15 3.66 -18.70 0.97
N LEU A 16 4.31 -19.84 0.72
CA LEU A 16 5.59 -20.21 1.32
C LEU A 16 6.81 -19.52 0.69
N SER A 17 6.65 -18.60 -0.28
CA SER A 17 7.79 -17.91 -0.89
C SER A 17 7.52 -16.47 -1.35
N ILE A 18 6.58 -15.76 -0.71
CA ILE A 18 6.27 -14.40 -1.12
C ILE A 18 7.22 -13.42 -0.42
N ASP A 19 8.33 -13.10 -1.07
CA ASP A 19 9.22 -12.00 -0.69
C ASP A 19 8.70 -10.71 -1.31
N ASN A 20 7.89 -9.99 -0.56
CA ASN A 20 7.35 -8.70 -0.97
C ASN A 20 8.18 -7.55 -0.38
N ILE A 21 8.22 -6.41 -1.06
CA ILE A 21 8.70 -5.15 -0.49
C ILE A 21 7.50 -4.21 -0.35
N GLU A 22 7.27 -3.72 0.86
CA GLU A 22 6.34 -2.63 1.12
C GLU A 22 7.08 -1.30 1.05
N ILE A 23 6.59 -0.39 0.23
CA ILE A 23 7.09 0.98 0.16
C ILE A 23 5.95 1.89 0.56
N LYS A 24 6.15 2.61 1.65
CA LYS A 24 5.25 3.66 2.10
C LYS A 24 5.87 5.02 1.87
N ILE A 25 5.27 5.77 0.96
CA ILE A 25 5.71 7.12 0.63
C ILE A 25 4.78 8.10 1.30
N GLN A 26 5.38 9.03 2.04
CA GLN A 26 4.69 10.16 2.63
C GLN A 26 5.41 11.42 2.19
N GLN A 27 4.73 12.26 1.41
CA GLN A 27 5.25 13.60 1.15
C GLN A 27 5.28 14.34 2.48
N LYS A 28 6.47 14.79 2.92
CA LYS A 28 6.60 15.68 4.07
C LYS A 28 6.42 17.13 3.62
N ASN A 29 5.79 17.90 4.49
CA ASN A 29 5.42 19.29 4.27
C ASN A 29 6.65 20.20 4.33
N ASP A 30 7.32 20.36 3.19
CA ASP A 30 8.14 21.53 2.96
C ASP A 30 7.37 22.43 1.98
N ASN A 31 6.84 23.52 2.53
CA ASN A 31 6.16 24.64 1.87
C ASN A 31 4.79 24.36 1.21
N LEU A 32 3.80 25.13 1.67
CA LEU A 32 2.42 25.22 1.17
C LEU A 32 2.36 26.20 -0.02
N SER A 33 2.97 25.86 -1.17
CA SER A 33 2.73 26.54 -2.46
C SER A 33 3.56 25.91 -3.58
N GLY A 34 3.02 24.94 -4.33
CA GLY A 34 3.71 24.35 -5.50
C GLY A 34 3.28 22.93 -5.87
N PRO A 35 3.66 22.40 -7.06
CA PRO A 35 2.98 21.31 -7.77
C PRO A 35 3.31 19.90 -7.21
N LYS A 36 2.89 19.61 -5.97
CA LYS A 36 3.12 18.32 -5.28
C LYS A 36 2.51 17.10 -6.00
N TYR A 37 1.58 17.32 -6.91
CA TYR A 37 0.95 16.27 -7.74
C TYR A 37 1.90 15.67 -8.79
N HIS A 38 2.83 16.47 -9.33
CA HIS A 38 3.79 15.99 -10.32
C HIS A 38 4.83 15.05 -9.69
N GLU A 39 5.12 15.21 -8.39
CA GLU A 39 6.07 14.37 -7.65
C GLU A 39 5.54 12.95 -7.44
N ALA A 40 4.26 12.77 -7.13
CA ALA A 40 3.65 11.43 -7.01
C ALA A 40 3.65 10.68 -8.36
N LYS A 41 3.40 11.38 -9.47
CA LYS A 41 3.52 10.80 -10.82
C LYS A 41 4.98 10.55 -11.21
N ALA A 42 5.90 11.43 -10.83
CA ALA A 42 7.33 11.22 -11.02
C ALA A 42 7.83 10.00 -10.23
N LEU A 43 7.30 9.77 -9.03
CA LEU A 43 7.57 8.58 -8.23
C LEU A 43 7.10 7.32 -8.95
N LEU A 44 5.87 7.29 -9.47
CA LEU A 44 5.38 6.15 -10.26
C LEU A 44 6.29 5.89 -11.48
N LYS A 45 6.72 6.94 -12.17
CA LYS A 45 7.71 6.83 -13.26
C LYS A 45 9.07 6.33 -12.79
N VAL A 46 9.50 6.67 -11.58
CA VAL A 46 10.73 6.14 -10.97
C VAL A 46 10.59 4.64 -10.72
N PHE A 47 9.42 4.17 -10.27
CA PHE A 47 9.15 2.74 -10.11
C PHE A 47 9.04 2.00 -11.44
N GLU A 48 8.39 2.58 -12.45
CA GLU A 48 8.38 2.04 -13.81
C GLU A 48 9.79 1.94 -14.37
N ALA A 49 10.60 2.98 -14.21
CA ALA A 49 12.01 2.95 -14.60
C ALA A 49 12.79 1.92 -13.80
N TRP A 50 12.55 1.78 -12.49
CA TRP A 50 13.21 0.77 -11.66
C TRP A 50 12.82 -0.65 -12.08
N ASN A 51 11.59 -0.85 -12.55
CA ASN A 51 11.11 -2.11 -13.13
C ASN A 51 11.78 -2.45 -14.47
N ILE A 52 12.32 -1.47 -15.19
CA ILE A 52 13.14 -1.74 -16.38
C ILE A 52 14.47 -2.40 -15.98
N TRP A 53 15.00 -2.06 -14.80
CA TRP A 53 16.27 -2.59 -14.30
C TRP A 53 16.11 -3.86 -13.45
N ASN A 54 14.94 -4.10 -12.87
CA ASN A 54 14.64 -5.26 -12.03
C ASN A 54 13.28 -5.86 -12.41
N ARG A 55 13.18 -7.19 -12.47
CA ARG A 55 11.92 -7.87 -12.78
C ARG A 55 11.02 -7.97 -11.55
N PHE A 56 9.99 -7.12 -11.47
CA PHE A 56 8.98 -7.20 -10.42
C PHE A 56 7.58 -6.84 -10.91
N THR A 57 6.56 -7.23 -10.16
CA THR A 57 5.20 -6.70 -10.32
C THR A 57 4.90 -5.75 -9.17
N TYR A 58 4.00 -4.78 -9.39
CA TYR A 58 3.65 -3.83 -8.36
C TYR A 58 2.16 -3.53 -8.31
N ILE A 59 1.69 -3.22 -7.12
CA ILE A 59 0.35 -2.69 -6.85
C ILE A 59 0.53 -1.43 -6.03
N TYR A 60 -0.17 -0.35 -6.37
CA TYR A 60 -0.22 0.82 -5.50
C TYR A 60 -1.64 1.25 -5.18
N VAL A 61 -1.78 1.92 -4.04
CA VAL A 61 -2.98 2.66 -3.63
C VAL A 61 -2.57 4.02 -3.08
N ILE A 62 -3.32 5.05 -3.47
CA ILE A 62 -3.20 6.41 -2.97
C ILE A 62 -4.23 6.61 -1.85
N GLU A 63 -3.74 6.86 -0.64
CA GLU A 63 -4.56 7.17 0.53
C GLU A 63 -4.53 8.68 0.80
N PHE A 64 -5.69 9.29 0.96
CA PHE A 64 -5.83 10.69 1.37
C PHE A 64 -6.15 10.73 2.86
N GLN A 65 -5.13 10.98 3.67
CA GLN A 65 -5.34 11.06 5.11
C GLN A 65 -6.01 12.38 5.48
N LYS A 66 -6.95 12.36 6.43
CA LYS A 66 -7.65 13.57 6.95
C LYS A 66 -6.73 14.68 7.47
N ARG A 67 -5.44 14.39 7.66
CA ARG A 67 -4.43 15.30 8.24
C ARG A 67 -3.41 15.84 7.23
N GLY A 68 -3.57 15.64 5.91
CA GLY A 68 -2.67 16.28 4.95
C GLY A 68 -2.50 15.58 3.60
N LEU A 69 -1.25 15.57 3.15
CA LEU A 69 -0.81 15.19 1.80
C LEU A 69 -1.15 13.74 1.43
N PRO A 70 -1.32 13.44 0.13
CA PRO A 70 -1.56 12.06 -0.32
C PRO A 70 -0.39 11.16 0.04
N HIS A 71 -0.70 9.96 0.49
CA HIS A 71 0.26 8.90 0.77
C HIS A 71 0.13 7.82 -0.30
N ALA A 72 1.26 7.29 -0.75
CA ALA A 72 1.26 6.12 -1.63
C ALA A 72 1.71 4.90 -0.84
N HIS A 73 0.87 3.87 -0.86
CA HIS A 73 1.23 2.53 -0.44
C HIS A 73 1.53 1.74 -1.71
N ILE A 74 2.77 1.28 -1.86
CA ILE A 74 3.23 0.52 -3.03
C ILE A 74 3.73 -0.82 -2.53
N LEU A 75 3.22 -1.89 -3.13
CA LEU A 75 3.67 -3.25 -2.91
C LEU A 75 4.43 -3.71 -4.14
N LEU A 76 5.64 -4.21 -3.94
CA LEU A 76 6.44 -4.85 -4.97
C LEU A 76 6.52 -6.35 -4.69
N THR A 77 6.24 -7.15 -5.71
CA THR A 77 6.44 -8.60 -5.68
C THR A 77 7.56 -8.92 -6.66
N LEU A 78 8.69 -9.36 -6.11
CA LEU A 78 9.91 -9.63 -6.87
C LEU A 78 9.80 -10.97 -7.62
N ASP A 79 10.43 -11.05 -8.79
CA ASP A 79 10.59 -12.33 -9.49
C ASP A 79 11.49 -13.29 -8.69
N SER A 80 11.49 -14.57 -9.07
CA SER A 80 12.25 -15.60 -8.35
C SER A 80 13.75 -15.33 -8.30
N GLU A 81 14.32 -14.68 -9.30
CA GLU A 81 15.76 -14.39 -9.36
C GLU A 81 16.14 -13.22 -8.47
N SER A 82 15.24 -12.23 -8.31
CA SER A 82 15.45 -11.01 -7.53
C SER A 82 14.98 -11.12 -6.07
N LYS A 83 14.49 -12.28 -5.64
CA LYS A 83 13.98 -12.50 -4.27
C LYS A 83 15.04 -12.18 -3.21
N ILE A 84 14.61 -11.44 -2.19
CA ILE A 84 15.41 -11.14 -0.99
C ILE A 84 15.32 -12.34 -0.06
N ARG A 85 16.40 -13.13 0.01
CA ARG A 85 16.42 -14.40 0.77
C ARG A 85 17.27 -14.35 2.02
N THR A 86 18.19 -13.40 2.09
CA THR A 86 19.20 -13.34 3.16
C THR A 86 19.20 -11.97 3.83
N LYS A 87 19.78 -11.92 5.03
CA LYS A 87 20.01 -10.67 5.77
C LYS A 87 20.87 -9.69 4.96
N ASP A 88 21.87 -10.20 4.26
CA ASP A 88 22.73 -9.40 3.37
C ASP A 88 21.94 -8.82 2.20
N ASP A 89 20.99 -9.56 1.65
CA ASP A 89 20.10 -9.04 0.61
C ASP A 89 19.21 -7.92 1.17
N ILE A 90 18.66 -8.07 2.38
CA ILE A 90 17.89 -7.01 3.05
C ILE A 90 18.76 -5.75 3.18
N ASP A 91 19.98 -5.89 3.69
CA ASP A 91 20.89 -4.77 3.94
C ASP A 91 21.39 -4.07 2.65
N LYS A 92 21.37 -4.77 1.50
CA LYS A 92 21.62 -4.15 0.18
C LYS A 92 20.48 -3.23 -0.25
N PHE A 93 19.23 -3.55 0.12
CA PHE A 93 18.05 -2.82 -0.30
C PHE A 93 17.55 -1.80 0.71
N VAL A 94 17.66 -2.09 2.01
CA VAL A 94 17.09 -1.28 3.09
C VAL A 94 18.15 -1.01 4.15
N SER A 95 18.28 0.27 4.51
CA SER A 95 19.07 0.71 5.65
C SER A 95 18.16 1.39 6.67
N ALA A 96 18.51 1.24 7.94
CA ALA A 96 17.93 1.99 9.03
C ALA A 96 19.00 2.73 9.86
N GLU A 97 20.11 3.07 9.22
CA GLU A 97 21.27 3.75 9.82
C GLU A 97 21.45 5.15 9.20
N LEU A 98 22.04 6.05 9.97
CA LEU A 98 22.55 7.32 9.48
C LEU A 98 23.71 7.03 8.51
N PRO A 99 23.69 7.57 7.28
CA PRO A 99 24.82 7.48 6.36
C PRO A 99 26.05 8.17 6.95
N ASP A 100 27.24 7.72 6.57
CA ASP A 100 28.45 8.47 6.89
C ASP A 100 28.55 9.72 5.99
N PRO A 101 28.57 10.94 6.55
CA PRO A 101 28.65 12.18 5.78
C PRO A 101 29.96 12.30 4.97
N CYS A 102 31.03 11.61 5.35
CA CYS A 102 32.29 11.59 4.60
C CYS A 102 32.17 10.79 3.29
N SER A 103 31.31 9.76 3.26
CA SER A 103 31.12 8.90 2.09
C SER A 103 29.96 9.34 1.19
N ASP A 104 28.82 9.76 1.77
CA ASP A 104 27.65 10.22 1.01
C ASP A 104 26.93 11.35 1.77
N LEU A 105 27.50 12.56 1.70
CA LEU A 105 26.94 13.76 2.33
C LEU A 105 25.50 14.04 1.87
N ARG A 106 25.19 13.77 0.60
CA ARG A 106 23.86 14.02 0.06
C ARG A 106 22.84 13.09 0.70
N LEU A 107 23.11 11.79 0.79
CA LEU A 107 22.20 10.86 1.44
C LEU A 107 22.08 11.19 2.94
N PHE A 108 23.17 11.54 3.62
CA PHE A 108 23.13 11.96 5.02
C PHE A 108 22.17 13.13 5.26
N GLN A 109 22.26 14.18 4.43
CA GLN A 109 21.35 15.33 4.49
C GLN A 109 19.88 14.93 4.27
N ILE A 110 19.61 14.04 3.31
CA ILE A 110 18.25 13.56 3.04
C ILE A 110 17.73 12.73 4.21
N VAL A 111 18.53 11.81 4.76
CA VAL A 111 18.13 10.94 5.87
C VAL A 111 17.86 11.74 7.14
N THR A 112 18.77 12.66 7.51
CA THR A 112 18.60 13.51 8.69
C THR A 112 17.38 14.43 8.58
N LYS A 113 17.10 14.95 7.39
CA LYS A 113 15.92 15.79 7.12
C LYS A 113 14.62 15.00 7.08
N CYS A 114 14.59 13.91 6.31
CA CYS A 114 13.36 13.24 5.92
C CYS A 114 13.09 11.98 6.74
N MET A 115 14.11 11.19 7.07
CA MET A 115 13.95 9.82 7.61
C MET A 115 14.16 9.69 9.12
N VAL A 116 14.37 10.77 9.85
CA VAL A 116 14.38 10.73 11.32
C VAL A 116 12.95 10.76 11.85
N HIS A 117 12.61 9.79 12.71
CA HIS A 117 11.37 9.81 13.46
C HIS A 117 11.38 11.00 14.43
N GLY A 118 10.29 11.77 14.45
CA GLY A 118 10.18 12.90 15.35
C GLY A 118 10.29 12.46 16.82
N PRO A 119 10.91 13.25 17.71
CA PRO A 119 11.05 12.89 19.11
C PRO A 119 9.71 12.53 19.74
N CYS A 120 9.69 11.43 20.49
CA CYS A 120 8.50 10.92 21.16
C CYS A 120 8.89 10.21 22.46
N GLY A 121 7.92 9.60 23.14
CA GLY A 121 8.16 8.94 24.42
C GLY A 121 8.38 9.95 25.52
N THR A 122 9.39 9.71 26.35
CA THR A 122 9.77 10.61 27.45
C THR A 122 10.25 11.98 26.97
N ILE A 123 10.79 12.07 25.74
CA ILE A 123 11.29 13.33 25.17
C ILE A 123 10.14 14.23 24.71
N ASN A 124 9.04 13.64 24.24
CA ASN A 124 7.84 14.39 23.87
C ASN A 124 6.60 13.50 23.94
N ILE A 125 5.87 13.60 25.06
CA ILE A 125 4.66 12.82 25.30
C ILE A 125 3.48 13.27 24.42
N ASN A 126 3.52 14.51 23.91
CA ASN A 126 2.46 15.09 23.08
C ASN A 126 2.62 14.76 21.59
N SER A 127 3.64 13.98 21.22
CA SER A 127 3.86 13.61 19.81
C SER A 127 2.67 12.82 19.26
N PRO A 128 2.22 13.05 18.01
CA PRO A 128 1.06 12.38 17.42
C PRO A 128 1.14 10.85 17.36
N CYS A 129 2.34 10.29 17.48
CA CYS A 129 2.57 8.86 17.53
C CYS A 129 2.36 8.23 18.91
N MET A 130 2.22 9.03 19.98
CA MET A 130 2.01 8.55 21.34
C MET A 130 0.56 8.08 21.52
N ARG A 131 0.39 6.85 21.99
CA ARG A 131 -0.88 6.25 22.41
C ARG A 131 -0.64 5.47 23.70
N ASP A 132 -1.49 5.70 24.70
CA ASP A 132 -1.42 5.00 25.99
C ASP A 132 -0.02 5.05 26.64
N GLY A 133 0.63 6.22 26.55
CA GLY A 133 1.98 6.45 27.09
C GLY A 133 3.13 5.83 26.29
N GLN A 134 2.86 5.15 25.18
CA GLN A 134 3.87 4.50 24.34
C GLN A 134 3.82 4.99 22.89
N CYS A 135 4.96 4.98 22.21
CA CYS A 135 4.99 5.28 20.78
C CYS A 135 4.35 4.11 20.01
N CYS A 136 3.30 4.37 19.23
CA CYS A 136 2.65 3.36 18.39
C CYS A 136 3.52 2.78 17.26
N LYS A 137 4.71 3.37 17.04
CA LYS A 137 5.75 2.88 16.12
C LYS A 137 6.94 2.26 16.86
N SER A 138 6.85 2.17 18.19
CA SER A 138 7.84 1.58 19.09
C SER A 138 9.23 2.22 18.95
N PHE A 139 9.27 3.55 18.76
CA PHE A 139 10.51 4.32 18.88
C PHE A 139 10.76 4.70 20.35
N GLN A 140 12.00 4.70 20.84
CA GLN A 140 13.25 4.36 20.12
C GLN A 140 13.38 2.85 19.84
N LYS A 141 13.94 2.50 18.68
CA LYS A 141 14.29 1.10 18.37
C LYS A 141 15.50 0.66 19.21
N GLN A 142 15.73 -0.64 19.31
CA GLN A 142 16.95 -1.18 19.93
C GLN A 142 18.12 -1.10 18.95
N PHE A 143 19.34 -0.95 19.47
CA PHE A 143 20.55 -1.17 18.68
C PHE A 143 20.69 -2.65 18.33
N LYS A 144 21.18 -2.92 17.13
CA LYS A 144 21.43 -4.25 16.58
C LYS A 144 22.60 -4.18 15.62
N ASP A 145 23.60 -5.03 15.82
CA ASP A 145 24.78 -5.05 14.95
C ASP A 145 24.52 -5.70 13.60
N ASP A 146 23.54 -6.62 13.54
CA ASP A 146 23.14 -7.33 12.33
C ASP A 146 21.61 -7.33 12.19
N THR A 147 21.14 -7.42 10.94
CA THR A 147 19.72 -7.60 10.65
C THR A 147 19.26 -8.99 11.11
N GLU A 148 18.12 -9.06 11.79
CA GLU A 148 17.50 -10.30 12.26
C GLU A 148 16.16 -10.54 11.58
N GLU A 149 15.90 -11.80 11.22
CA GLU A 149 14.59 -12.20 10.73
C GLU A 149 13.55 -12.13 11.85
N ASN A 150 12.34 -11.73 11.49
CA ASN A 150 11.23 -11.70 12.41
C ASN A 150 10.09 -12.53 11.84
N VAL A 151 9.94 -13.74 12.37
CA VAL A 151 8.95 -14.75 11.94
C VAL A 151 7.51 -14.19 11.90
N ASN A 152 7.22 -13.15 12.70
CA ASN A 152 5.88 -12.62 12.89
C ASN A 152 5.65 -11.21 12.30
N GLY A 153 6.61 -10.62 11.58
CA GLY A 153 6.49 -9.24 11.12
C GLY A 153 7.56 -8.83 10.11
N TYR A 154 7.96 -7.56 10.18
CA TYR A 154 9.07 -7.00 9.43
C TYR A 154 10.41 -7.38 10.08
N PRO A 155 11.49 -7.55 9.30
CA PRO A 155 12.84 -7.75 9.82
C PRO A 155 13.22 -6.70 10.86
N ILE A 156 14.03 -7.13 11.83
CA ILE A 156 14.66 -6.20 12.76
C ILE A 156 15.95 -5.73 12.09
N TYR A 157 15.89 -4.56 11.46
CA TYR A 157 17.04 -4.01 10.73
C TYR A 157 18.22 -3.70 11.64
N ARG A 158 19.43 -3.88 11.09
CA ARG A 158 20.68 -3.39 11.64
C ARG A 158 20.59 -1.90 11.99
N ARG A 159 21.01 -1.58 13.21
CA ARG A 159 21.13 -0.24 13.80
C ARG A 159 22.34 -0.25 14.73
N ARG A 160 23.54 -0.06 14.20
CA ARG A 160 24.77 -0.06 15.03
C ARG A 160 24.82 1.18 15.91
N ALA A 161 25.43 1.04 17.07
CA ALA A 161 25.71 2.19 17.92
C ALA A 161 26.83 3.02 17.28
N THR A 162 26.51 4.26 16.94
CA THR A 162 27.46 5.26 16.41
C THR A 162 27.29 6.55 17.18
N GLU A 163 28.23 7.47 17.01
CA GLU A 163 28.11 8.82 17.58
C GLU A 163 26.79 9.47 17.13
N PRO A 164 25.98 10.01 18.06
CA PRO A 164 24.77 10.73 17.72
C PRO A 164 25.08 11.99 16.91
N VAL A 165 24.15 12.36 16.03
CA VAL A 165 24.22 13.59 15.23
C VAL A 165 23.17 14.58 15.68
N GLN A 166 23.48 15.87 15.60
CA GLN A 166 22.52 16.94 15.92
C GLN A 166 21.56 17.16 14.75
N VAL A 167 20.26 16.93 14.99
CA VAL A 167 19.17 17.22 14.05
C VAL A 167 18.24 18.24 14.68
N GLY A 168 18.40 19.50 14.28
CA GLY A 168 17.74 20.63 14.93
C GLY A 168 18.25 20.80 16.37
N LYS A 169 17.37 20.65 17.36
CA LYS A 169 17.72 20.76 18.79
C LYS A 169 17.89 19.41 19.49
N TYR A 170 17.87 18.32 18.73
CA TYR A 170 17.87 16.96 19.28
C TYR A 170 19.12 16.20 18.85
N SER A 171 19.71 15.48 19.80
CA SER A 171 20.77 14.50 19.54
C SER A 171 20.12 13.18 19.12
N ILE A 172 20.39 12.76 17.88
CA ILE A 172 19.72 11.63 17.23
C ILE A 172 20.76 10.58 16.83
N ASP A 173 20.46 9.33 17.12
CA ASP A 173 21.24 8.17 16.69
C ASP A 173 20.41 7.22 15.80
N ASN A 174 21.01 6.09 15.42
CA ASN A 174 20.40 5.09 14.54
C ASN A 174 19.09 4.48 15.09
N ARG A 175 18.73 4.64 16.36
CA ARG A 175 17.47 4.12 16.92
C ARG A 175 16.24 4.88 16.44
N TRP A 176 16.43 6.07 15.87
CA TRP A 176 15.37 6.97 15.41
C TRP A 176 15.16 6.95 13.90
N VAL A 177 16.06 6.31 13.15
CA VAL A 177 16.02 6.31 11.69
C VAL A 177 14.89 5.38 11.21
N VAL A 178 14.02 5.91 10.37
CA VAL A 178 12.97 5.14 9.69
C VAL A 178 13.62 4.37 8.53
N PRO A 179 13.35 3.06 8.36
CA PRO A 179 13.94 2.26 7.28
C PRO A 179 13.74 2.87 5.89
N TYR A 180 14.77 2.84 5.05
CA TYR A 180 14.77 3.49 3.74
C TYR A 180 15.64 2.75 2.72
N ASN A 181 15.38 2.98 1.44
CA ASN A 181 16.27 2.60 0.36
C ASN A 181 17.13 3.81 -0.08
N PRO A 182 18.48 3.73 -0.02
CA PRO A 182 19.37 4.83 -0.36
C PRO A 182 19.17 5.42 -1.76
N TRP A 183 18.91 4.57 -2.75
CA TRP A 183 18.72 5.00 -4.15
C TRP A 183 17.40 5.76 -4.33
N LEU A 184 16.30 5.23 -3.78
CA LEU A 184 14.99 5.88 -3.83
C LEU A 184 15.03 7.25 -3.15
N LEU A 185 15.67 7.36 -1.99
CA LEU A 185 15.81 8.65 -1.31
C LEU A 185 16.61 9.65 -2.13
N LYS A 186 17.76 9.26 -2.69
CA LYS A 186 18.56 10.17 -3.53
C LYS A 186 17.80 10.62 -4.77
N LYS A 187 17.02 9.72 -5.37
CA LYS A 187 16.23 10.00 -6.58
C LYS A 187 15.06 10.95 -6.28
N CYS A 188 14.40 10.80 -5.15
CA CYS A 188 13.11 11.43 -4.87
C CYS A 188 13.18 12.58 -3.86
N ASN A 189 14.24 12.64 -3.05
CA ASN A 189 14.44 13.64 -2.00
C ASN A 189 13.20 13.83 -1.08
N ALA A 190 12.60 12.71 -0.66
CA ALA A 190 11.33 12.69 0.07
C ALA A 190 11.36 11.68 1.22
N HIS A 191 10.38 11.74 2.12
CA HIS A 191 10.21 10.72 3.17
C HIS A 191 9.59 9.44 2.56
N ILE A 192 10.42 8.40 2.40
CA ILE A 192 10.03 7.11 1.84
C ILE A 192 10.43 6.01 2.82
N ASN A 193 9.46 5.48 3.55
CA ASN A 193 9.66 4.32 4.40
C ASN A 193 9.66 3.06 3.52
N VAL A 194 10.70 2.24 3.60
CA VAL A 194 10.83 0.99 2.85
C VAL A 194 10.96 -0.16 3.82
N GLU A 195 10.09 -1.14 3.68
CA GLU A 195 9.98 -2.28 4.58
C GLU A 195 9.98 -3.60 3.78
N VAL A 196 10.75 -4.59 4.21
CA VAL A 196 10.74 -5.93 3.61
C VAL A 196 9.67 -6.80 4.30
N CYS A 197 8.82 -7.44 3.51
CA CYS A 197 7.68 -8.23 3.95
C CYS A 197 7.85 -9.70 3.53
N ALA A 198 8.43 -10.52 4.40
CA ALA A 198 8.58 -11.97 4.16
C ALA A 198 7.46 -12.83 4.79
N SER A 199 6.62 -12.25 5.66
CA SER A 199 5.60 -13.02 6.42
C SER A 199 4.16 -12.84 5.90
N VAL A 200 3.35 -13.89 6.01
CA VAL A 200 1.91 -13.90 5.64
C VAL A 200 1.11 -12.82 6.39
N LYS A 201 1.50 -12.48 7.62
CA LYS A 201 0.89 -11.38 8.40
C LYS A 201 1.10 -10.02 7.72
N SER A 202 2.27 -9.81 7.13
CA SER A 202 2.61 -8.60 6.37
C SER A 202 1.78 -8.50 5.09
N VAL A 203 1.56 -9.63 4.39
CA VAL A 203 0.66 -9.72 3.23
C VAL A 203 -0.78 -9.34 3.60
N LYS A 204 -1.30 -9.81 4.74
CA LYS A 204 -2.65 -9.43 5.22
C LYS A 204 -2.75 -7.92 5.50
N TYR A 205 -1.71 -7.35 6.09
CA TYR A 205 -1.63 -5.91 6.33
C TYR A 205 -1.58 -5.10 5.04
N LEU A 206 -0.94 -5.62 3.99
CA LEU A 206 -0.91 -4.99 2.66
C LEU A 206 -2.27 -5.02 1.98
N TYR A 207 -2.96 -6.17 1.98
CA TYR A 207 -4.32 -6.27 1.42
C TYR A 207 -5.32 -5.35 2.12
N LYS A 208 -5.11 -5.04 3.40
CA LYS A 208 -5.91 -4.04 4.10
C LYS A 208 -5.90 -2.71 3.36
N TYR A 209 -4.77 -2.22 2.86
CA TYR A 209 -4.69 -0.93 2.15
C TYR A 209 -5.18 -1.03 0.70
N VAL A 210 -5.02 -2.19 0.07
CA VAL A 210 -5.55 -2.46 -1.28
C VAL A 210 -7.09 -2.45 -1.28
N TYR A 211 -7.69 -3.05 -0.25
CA TYR A 211 -9.14 -3.20 -0.12
C TYR A 211 -9.77 -2.28 0.92
N LYS A 212 -9.01 -1.30 1.45
CA LYS A 212 -9.58 -0.30 2.35
C LYS A 212 -10.60 0.50 1.55
N GLY A 213 -11.87 0.39 1.95
CA GLY A 213 -12.93 1.22 1.40
C GLY A 213 -12.66 2.70 1.65
N HIS A 214 -13.43 3.55 0.98
CA HIS A 214 -13.32 4.98 1.13
C HIS A 214 -13.80 5.45 2.51
N ASP A 215 -13.25 6.57 2.98
CA ASP A 215 -13.70 7.19 4.21
C ASP A 215 -15.18 7.59 4.04
N ALA A 216 -16.05 6.96 4.83
CA ALA A 216 -17.47 7.27 4.92
C ALA A 216 -17.74 8.03 6.23
N ALA A 217 -18.69 8.94 6.18
CA ALA A 217 -19.24 9.63 7.34
C ALA A 217 -20.74 9.32 7.41
N SER A 218 -21.21 8.89 8.58
CA SER A 218 -22.64 8.83 8.87
C SER A 218 -23.05 10.12 9.54
N VAL A 219 -23.99 10.84 8.93
CA VAL A 219 -24.49 12.14 9.41
C VAL A 219 -25.92 11.92 9.90
N LYS A 220 -26.16 12.19 11.19
CA LYS A 220 -27.50 12.16 11.75
C LYS A 220 -28.22 13.48 11.46
N ILE A 221 -29.39 13.41 10.82
CA ILE A 221 -30.27 14.57 10.60
C ILE A 221 -31.36 14.53 11.67
N GLN A 222 -31.28 15.41 12.66
CA GLN A 222 -32.35 15.61 13.65
C GLN A 222 -33.23 16.78 13.22
N LYS A 223 -34.54 16.52 13.05
CA LYS A 223 -35.56 17.57 13.00
C LYS A 223 -36.08 17.79 14.43
N GLU A 224 -35.98 19.02 14.94
CA GLU A 224 -36.61 19.38 16.21
C GLU A 224 -38.14 19.25 16.11
N GLY A 225 -38.76 18.53 17.05
CA GLY A 225 -40.21 18.42 17.18
C GLY A 225 -40.89 17.29 16.39
N ALA A 226 -40.15 16.38 15.75
CA ALA A 226 -40.74 15.22 15.05
C ALA A 226 -41.05 14.08 16.05
N LEU A 227 -42.32 13.68 16.15
CA LEU A 227 -42.79 12.53 16.96
C LEU A 227 -42.57 11.17 16.28
N ASP A 228 -42.24 11.17 14.99
CA ASP A 228 -42.04 9.96 14.19
C ASP A 228 -40.55 9.73 13.98
N HIS A 229 -40.01 8.74 14.69
CA HIS A 229 -38.58 8.52 14.85
C HIS A 229 -38.12 7.36 13.96
N ASP A 230 -38.01 7.60 12.65
CA ASP A 230 -37.51 6.62 11.69
C ASP A 230 -35.96 6.60 11.72
N GLU A 231 -35.38 5.54 12.30
CA GLU A 231 -33.93 5.34 12.39
C GLU A 231 -33.24 5.25 11.02
N ILE A 232 -33.92 4.81 9.95
CA ILE A 232 -33.32 4.68 8.62
C ILE A 232 -33.25 6.03 7.91
N LEU A 233 -34.30 6.85 8.02
CA LEU A 233 -34.33 8.20 7.43
C LEU A 233 -33.51 9.23 8.20
N SER A 234 -33.16 8.93 9.45
CA SER A 234 -32.42 9.84 10.34
C SER A 234 -30.92 9.88 10.06
N PHE A 235 -30.37 9.01 9.22
CA PHE A 235 -28.94 8.98 8.91
C PHE A 235 -28.68 9.04 7.40
N VAL A 236 -27.73 9.88 7.02
CA VAL A 236 -27.17 9.93 5.66
C VAL A 236 -25.76 9.39 5.72
N GLU A 237 -25.51 8.30 4.99
CA GLU A 237 -24.16 7.84 4.72
C GLU A 237 -23.57 8.63 3.55
N GLY A 238 -22.66 9.54 3.87
CA GLY A 238 -21.94 10.34 2.90
C GLY A 238 -20.52 9.84 2.72
N ARG A 239 -20.04 9.86 1.49
CA ARG A 239 -18.61 9.69 1.22
C ARG A 239 -17.88 10.99 1.51
N TYR A 240 -16.82 10.94 2.31
CA TYR A 240 -15.93 12.07 2.50
C TYR A 240 -14.92 12.14 1.35
N VAL A 241 -14.82 13.28 0.68
CA VAL A 241 -13.82 13.56 -0.36
C VAL A 241 -13.07 14.81 0.03
N SER A 242 -11.79 14.65 0.35
CA SER A 242 -10.91 15.77 0.68
C SER A 242 -10.56 16.60 -0.56
N THR A 243 -10.16 17.87 -0.40
CA THR A 243 -9.65 18.70 -1.51
C THR A 243 -8.57 18.02 -2.35
N PRO A 244 -7.50 17.41 -1.77
CA PRO A 244 -6.50 16.71 -2.57
C PRO A 244 -7.06 15.48 -3.29
N GLU A 245 -8.02 14.76 -2.72
CA GLU A 245 -8.70 13.65 -3.40
C GLU A 245 -9.55 14.14 -4.57
N ALA A 246 -10.31 15.21 -4.38
CA ALA A 246 -11.12 15.82 -5.44
C ALA A 246 -10.25 16.25 -6.61
N MET A 247 -9.13 16.94 -6.34
CA MET A 247 -8.17 17.31 -7.38
C MET A 247 -7.57 16.10 -8.08
N TRP A 248 -7.22 15.04 -7.35
CA TRP A 248 -6.70 13.80 -7.95
C TRP A 248 -7.71 13.17 -8.92
N ARG A 249 -8.98 13.16 -8.54
CA ARG A 249 -10.09 12.64 -9.37
C ARG A 249 -10.37 13.51 -10.58
N LEU A 250 -10.41 14.83 -10.43
CA LEU A 250 -10.63 15.78 -11.53
C LEU A 250 -9.54 15.71 -12.60
N ASN A 251 -8.32 15.33 -12.20
CA ASN A 251 -7.21 15.08 -13.14
C ASN A 251 -7.19 13.65 -13.69
N GLU A 252 -8.21 12.84 -13.40
CA GLU A 252 -8.36 11.45 -13.86
C GLU A 252 -7.18 10.54 -13.47
N PHE A 253 -6.50 10.85 -12.36
CA PHE A 253 -5.40 10.02 -11.88
C PHE A 253 -5.94 8.76 -11.20
N ASN A 254 -5.32 7.62 -11.53
CA ASN A 254 -5.64 6.36 -10.90
C ASN A 254 -5.36 6.43 -9.39
N LEU A 255 -6.35 6.03 -8.59
CA LEU A 255 -6.22 5.93 -7.13
C LEU A 255 -5.54 4.64 -6.71
N SER A 256 -5.58 3.64 -7.59
CA SER A 256 -4.91 2.38 -7.44
C SER A 256 -4.58 1.82 -8.80
N HIS A 257 -3.48 1.10 -8.92
CA HIS A 257 -3.09 0.43 -10.16
C HIS A 257 -2.33 -0.85 -9.84
N LYS A 258 -2.32 -1.76 -10.80
CA LYS A 258 -1.55 -3.01 -10.78
C LYS A 258 -0.77 -3.09 -12.08
N SER A 259 0.53 -3.32 -12.01
CA SER A 259 1.42 -3.31 -13.18
C SER A 259 1.22 -4.49 -14.13
N HIS A 260 0.52 -5.54 -13.68
CA HIS A 260 0.14 -6.68 -14.51
C HIS A 260 -1.37 -6.92 -14.42
N HIS A 261 -2.02 -7.00 -15.58
CA HIS A 261 -3.46 -7.19 -15.74
C HIS A 261 -3.89 -8.67 -15.74
N THR A 262 -3.03 -9.60 -15.32
CA THR A 262 -3.21 -11.03 -15.62
C THR A 262 -4.18 -11.77 -14.71
N VAL A 263 -4.68 -11.15 -13.63
CA VAL A 263 -5.68 -11.80 -12.76
C VAL A 263 -7.00 -11.04 -12.83
N VAL A 264 -7.85 -11.47 -13.76
CA VAL A 264 -9.24 -11.03 -13.87
C VAL A 264 -10.12 -12.07 -13.21
N ARG A 265 -10.94 -11.66 -12.24
CA ARG A 265 -11.93 -12.56 -11.66
C ARG A 265 -13.01 -12.82 -12.71
N LEU A 266 -13.07 -14.05 -13.21
CA LEU A 266 -14.18 -14.46 -14.07
C LEU A 266 -15.46 -14.52 -13.23
N ALA A 267 -16.56 -14.00 -13.77
CA ALA A 267 -17.89 -14.24 -13.23
C ALA A 267 -18.27 -15.71 -13.48
N VAL A 268 -17.78 -16.63 -12.63
CA VAL A 268 -18.03 -18.06 -12.74
C VAL A 268 -19.49 -18.36 -12.41
N HIS A 269 -20.16 -19.08 -13.30
CA HIS A 269 -21.52 -19.57 -13.12
C HIS A 269 -21.70 -20.89 -13.88
N LEU A 270 -22.75 -21.65 -13.54
CA LEU A 270 -23.13 -22.84 -14.29
C LEU A 270 -23.70 -22.47 -15.68
N PRO A 271 -23.73 -23.39 -16.65
CA PRO A 271 -24.38 -23.16 -17.93
C PRO A 271 -25.78 -22.55 -17.76
N GLN A 272 -26.04 -21.45 -18.47
CA GLN A 272 -27.32 -20.71 -18.45
C GLN A 272 -27.71 -20.09 -17.09
N GLN A 273 -26.81 -20.08 -16.10
CA GLN A 273 -27.03 -19.45 -14.79
C GLN A 273 -26.23 -18.15 -14.61
N GLN A 274 -25.98 -17.41 -15.69
CA GLN A 274 -25.32 -16.11 -15.61
C GLN A 274 -26.18 -15.12 -14.80
N PRO A 275 -25.56 -14.30 -13.93
CA PRO A 275 -26.30 -13.27 -13.20
C PRO A 275 -26.83 -12.20 -14.16
N ILE A 276 -28.12 -11.89 -14.04
CA ILE A 276 -28.80 -10.85 -14.82
C ILE A 276 -29.25 -9.75 -13.86
N VAL A 277 -28.83 -8.52 -14.13
CA VAL A 277 -29.30 -7.34 -13.40
C VAL A 277 -30.47 -6.73 -14.18
N TYR A 278 -31.59 -6.52 -13.49
CA TYR A 278 -32.80 -5.93 -14.05
C TYR A 278 -33.37 -4.84 -13.12
N GLN A 279 -34.23 -3.99 -13.68
CA GLN A 279 -35.10 -3.11 -12.90
C GLN A 279 -36.48 -3.77 -12.80
N ASP A 280 -37.15 -3.61 -11.67
CA ASP A 280 -38.51 -4.15 -11.47
C ASP A 280 -39.43 -3.80 -12.64
N GLY A 281 -40.10 -4.80 -13.21
CA GLY A 281 -40.98 -4.66 -14.37
C GLY A 281 -40.28 -4.67 -15.74
N GLN A 282 -38.96 -4.85 -15.80
CA GLN A 282 -38.18 -4.96 -17.04
C GLN A 282 -37.44 -6.31 -17.19
N GLU A 283 -37.96 -7.37 -16.59
CA GLU A 283 -37.33 -8.69 -16.53
C GLU A 283 -37.12 -9.28 -17.93
N ALA A 284 -38.15 -9.24 -18.78
CA ALA A 284 -38.09 -9.78 -20.14
C ALA A 284 -37.02 -9.10 -21.00
N GLN A 285 -36.94 -7.77 -20.94
CA GLN A 285 -35.92 -7.01 -21.67
C GLN A 285 -34.51 -7.26 -21.12
N ALA A 286 -34.37 -7.51 -19.82
CA ALA A 286 -33.08 -7.85 -19.22
C ALA A 286 -32.57 -9.21 -19.70
N ILE A 287 -33.46 -10.18 -19.92
CA ILE A 287 -33.11 -11.49 -20.50
C ILE A 287 -32.62 -11.34 -21.93
N GLU A 288 -33.32 -10.56 -22.77
CA GLU A 288 -32.90 -10.30 -24.16
C GLU A 288 -31.52 -9.63 -24.22
N ARG A 289 -31.29 -8.61 -23.38
CA ARG A 289 -29.97 -7.95 -23.27
C ARG A 289 -28.88 -8.91 -22.79
N ALA A 290 -29.20 -9.79 -21.84
CA ALA A 290 -28.23 -10.76 -21.31
C ALA A 290 -27.87 -11.83 -22.36
N ALA A 291 -28.81 -12.23 -23.21
CA ALA A 291 -28.55 -13.19 -24.29
C ALA A 291 -27.57 -12.64 -25.35
N LEU A 292 -27.59 -11.32 -25.59
CA LEU A 292 -26.68 -10.65 -26.52
C LEU A 292 -25.32 -10.28 -25.89
N ARG A 293 -25.26 -10.20 -24.55
CA ARG A 293 -24.08 -9.75 -23.83
C ARG A 293 -23.12 -10.91 -23.57
N LYS A 294 -21.89 -10.79 -24.05
CA LYS A 294 -20.80 -11.66 -23.60
C LYS A 294 -20.30 -11.18 -22.25
N ILE A 295 -20.23 -12.10 -21.29
CA ILE A 295 -19.59 -11.85 -20.00
C ILE A 295 -18.16 -12.39 -20.00
N THR A 296 -17.36 -11.99 -19.01
CA THR A 296 -15.92 -12.33 -18.95
C THR A 296 -15.65 -13.83 -19.10
N LEU A 297 -16.48 -14.70 -18.50
CA LEU A 297 -16.34 -16.16 -18.59
C LEU A 297 -16.60 -16.67 -20.01
N THR A 298 -17.72 -16.27 -20.63
CA THR A 298 -18.08 -16.71 -21.99
C THR A 298 -17.11 -16.17 -23.04
N SER A 299 -16.64 -14.92 -22.86
CA SER A 299 -15.60 -14.35 -23.71
C SER A 299 -14.27 -15.10 -23.58
N TRP A 300 -13.92 -15.55 -22.37
CA TRP A 300 -12.72 -16.37 -22.15
C TRP A 300 -12.82 -17.75 -22.81
N PHE A 301 -13.99 -18.42 -22.74
CA PHE A 301 -14.21 -19.68 -23.46
C PHE A 301 -14.09 -19.50 -24.97
N GLU A 302 -14.64 -18.41 -25.52
CA GLU A 302 -14.56 -18.12 -26.94
C GLU A 302 -13.13 -17.79 -27.38
N LEU A 303 -12.39 -17.04 -26.57
CA LEU A 303 -10.97 -16.78 -26.81
C LEU A 303 -10.16 -18.10 -26.81
N ASN A 304 -10.38 -18.99 -25.84
CA ASN A 304 -9.73 -20.30 -25.81
C ASN A 304 -10.11 -21.20 -26.98
N LYS A 305 -11.29 -21.02 -27.57
CA LYS A 305 -11.68 -21.75 -28.77
C LYS A 305 -10.93 -21.27 -30.01
N ASN A 306 -10.64 -19.97 -30.09
CA ASN A 306 -10.18 -19.31 -31.31
C ASN A 306 -8.67 -18.99 -31.32
N ASP A 307 -8.03 -18.91 -30.15
CA ASP A 307 -6.63 -18.53 -30.01
C ASP A 307 -5.87 -19.59 -29.20
N PRO A 308 -5.00 -20.41 -29.85
CA PRO A 308 -4.17 -21.38 -29.15
C PRO A 308 -3.23 -20.77 -28.11
N SER A 309 -2.85 -19.50 -28.25
CA SER A 309 -2.00 -18.82 -27.26
C SER A 309 -2.75 -18.59 -25.94
N ALA A 310 -4.08 -18.52 -25.98
CA ALA A 310 -4.93 -18.35 -24.80
C ALA A 310 -4.99 -19.60 -23.92
N HIS A 311 -4.62 -20.79 -24.43
CA HIS A 311 -4.52 -22.02 -23.62
C HIS A 311 -3.43 -21.93 -22.55
N ASN A 312 -2.47 -21.02 -22.71
CA ASN A 312 -1.43 -20.75 -21.72
C ASN A 312 -1.89 -19.77 -20.62
N ILE A 313 -3.10 -19.23 -20.70
CA ILE A 313 -3.69 -18.36 -19.68
C ILE A 313 -4.38 -19.24 -18.65
N SER A 314 -3.73 -19.46 -17.51
CA SER A 314 -4.28 -20.27 -16.42
C SER A 314 -5.41 -19.53 -15.67
N TYR A 315 -6.41 -20.29 -15.22
CA TYR A 315 -7.36 -19.87 -14.19
C TYR A 315 -6.94 -20.50 -12.86
N SER A 316 -7.07 -19.75 -11.76
CA SER A 316 -6.76 -20.21 -10.39
C SER A 316 -7.92 -19.97 -9.44
#